data_AF-A0A498QTV7-F1
#
_entry.id   AF-A0A498QTV7-F1
#
_cell.length_a   1.000
_cell.length_b   1.000
_cell.length_c   1.000
_cell.angle_alpha   90.00
_cell.angle_beta   90.00
_cell.angle_gamma   90.00
#
_symmetry.space_group_name_H-M   'P 1'
#
loop_
_entity.id
_entity.type
_entity.pdbx_description
1 polymer ?
#
loop_
_entity_poly.entity_id
_entity_poly.type
_entity_poly.pdbx_seq_one_letter_code
_entity_poly.pdbx_strand_id
1 'polypeptide(L)'
;MIRQIICAPHICKRMFGTPAAAFWHGLLHPDLMGPNRLGPRGFRDFPIPIDGLYLGCAGCDGGPGITFIPGYNAAYQALDDR
;
A
#
# COMPACT_ATOMS: atom_id res chain seq x y z
N MET A 1 -1.26 6.83 -34.06
CA MET A 1 -0.25 7.74 -33.45
C MET A 1 0.05 7.23 -32.05
N ILE A 2 1.27 6.75 -31.78
CA ILE A 2 1.67 6.33 -30.43
C ILE A 2 2.10 7.58 -29.67
N ARG A 3 1.47 7.86 -28.52
CA ARG A 3 1.82 9.00 -27.66
C ARG A 3 2.68 8.49 -26.50
N GLN A 4 3.97 8.81 -26.53
CA GLN A 4 4.87 8.56 -25.42
C GLN A 4 4.71 9.64 -24.35
N ILE A 5 4.63 9.22 -23.09
CA ILE A 5 4.61 10.12 -21.92
C ILE A 5 5.76 9.73 -21.02
N ILE A 6 6.57 10.70 -20.61
CA ILE A 6 7.64 10.50 -19.63
C ILE A 6 7.03 10.66 -18.24
N CYS A 7 7.05 9.60 -17.43
CA CYS A 7 6.65 9.67 -16.02
C CYS A 7 7.88 10.05 -15.17
N ALA A 8 8.20 11.35 -15.14
CA ALA A 8 9.18 11.85 -14.18
C ALA A 8 8.60 11.80 -12.75
N PRO A 9 9.40 11.76 -11.68
CA PRO A 9 8.89 11.50 -10.33
C PRO A 9 7.80 12.47 -9.85
N HIS A 10 7.92 13.75 -10.19
CA HIS A 10 6.90 14.77 -9.88
C HIS A 10 5.59 14.57 -10.67
N ILE A 11 5.67 14.05 -11.89
CA ILE A 11 4.51 13.70 -12.73
C ILE A 11 3.82 12.48 -12.13
N CYS A 12 4.59 11.44 -11.78
CA CYS A 12 4.03 10.24 -11.17
C CYS A 12 3.34 10.54 -9.83
N LYS A 13 3.91 11.43 -9.01
CA LYS A 13 3.26 11.93 -7.78
C LYS A 13 1.91 12.58 -8.06
N ARG A 14 1.83 13.41 -9.11
CA ARG A 14 0.60 14.14 -9.46
C ARG A 14 -0.44 13.24 -10.12
N MET A 15 -0.02 12.28 -10.93
CA MET A 15 -0.92 11.40 -11.69
C MET A 15 -1.44 10.22 -10.86
N PHE A 16 -0.59 9.61 -10.05
CA PHE A 16 -0.90 8.35 -9.36
C PHE A 16 -0.92 8.48 -7.84
N GLY A 17 -0.72 9.70 -7.32
CA GLY A 17 -0.64 9.93 -5.88
C GLY A 17 0.61 9.34 -5.23
N THR A 18 1.59 8.87 -6.02
CA THR A 18 2.76 8.14 -5.53
C THR A 18 3.85 9.10 -5.05
N PRO A 19 4.04 9.30 -3.73
CA PRO A 19 5.07 10.20 -3.23
C PRO A 19 6.45 9.66 -3.63
N ALA A 20 7.36 10.55 -4.02
CA ALA A 20 8.69 10.19 -4.52
C ALA A 20 8.70 9.17 -5.69
N ALA A 21 7.56 8.99 -6.38
CA ALA A 21 7.36 7.93 -7.37
C ALA A 21 7.69 6.51 -6.87
N ALA A 22 7.53 6.29 -5.56
CA ALA A 22 7.71 4.98 -4.94
C ALA A 22 6.48 4.08 -5.20
N PHE A 23 6.35 3.60 -6.45
CA PHE A 23 5.24 2.75 -6.88
C PHE A 23 5.19 1.42 -6.15
N TRP A 24 6.37 0.97 -5.74
CA TRP A 24 6.55 -0.36 -5.18
C TRP A 24 6.98 -0.23 -3.73
N HIS A 25 6.22 -0.83 -2.80
CA HIS A 25 6.51 -0.99 -1.38
C HIS A 25 6.70 0.31 -0.57
N GLY A 26 6.77 1.48 -1.22
CA GLY A 26 7.27 2.70 -0.59
C GLY A 26 8.78 2.62 -0.34
N LEU A 27 9.23 3.27 0.73
CA LEU A 27 10.61 3.20 1.19
C LEU A 27 10.81 1.88 1.95
N LEU A 28 11.38 0.87 1.29
CA LEU A 28 11.55 -0.46 1.87
C LEU A 28 12.90 -0.56 2.59
N HIS A 29 12.85 -0.77 3.90
CA HIS A 29 14.01 -1.06 4.74
C HIS A 29 13.80 -2.42 5.41
N PRO A 30 14.85 -3.25 5.59
CA PRO A 30 14.73 -4.54 6.28
C PRO A 30 14.05 -4.44 7.65
N ASP A 31 14.32 -3.36 8.39
CA ASP A 31 13.72 -3.13 9.71
C ASP A 31 12.21 -2.83 9.66
N LEU A 32 11.69 -2.45 8.49
CA LEU A 32 10.27 -2.17 8.25
C LEU A 32 9.53 -3.36 7.61
N MET A 33 10.16 -4.55 7.58
CA MET A 33 9.57 -5.77 7.04
C MET A 33 8.84 -6.56 8.12
N GLY A 34 7.89 -7.40 7.69
CA GLY A 34 7.14 -8.30 8.57
C GLY A 34 6.27 -7.52 9.57
N PRO A 35 6.35 -7.78 10.88
CA PRO A 35 5.46 -7.17 11.88
C PRO A 35 5.51 -5.64 11.94
N ASN A 36 6.63 -5.06 11.51
CA ASN A 36 6.84 -3.61 11.49
C ASN A 36 6.26 -2.95 10.24
N ARG A 37 5.59 -3.73 9.38
CA ARG A 37 4.93 -3.24 8.18
C ARG A 37 3.43 -3.07 8.44
N LEU A 38 2.83 -2.12 7.72
CA LEU A 38 1.39 -1.84 7.80
C LEU A 38 0.58 -3.08 7.41
N GLY A 39 -0.27 -3.55 8.31
CA GLY A 39 -1.29 -4.55 8.02
C GLY A 39 -2.63 -3.92 7.61
N PRO A 40 -3.69 -4.74 7.46
CA PRO A 40 -5.03 -4.28 7.08
C PRO A 40 -5.61 -3.17 7.98
N ARG A 41 -5.29 -3.19 9.28
CA ARG A 41 -5.77 -2.18 10.25
C ARG A 41 -4.70 -1.20 10.71
N GLY A 42 -3.63 -1.02 9.93
CA GLY A 42 -2.51 -0.16 10.29
C GLY A 42 -1.33 -0.90 10.92
N PHE A 43 -0.51 -0.21 11.71
CA PHE A 43 0.60 -0.83 12.43
C PHE A 43 0.08 -1.54 13.67
N ARG A 44 0.76 -2.61 14.11
CA ARG A 44 0.39 -3.36 15.31
C ARG A 44 0.27 -2.47 16.56
N ASP A 45 1.20 -1.53 16.71
CA ASP A 45 1.27 -0.64 17.87
C ASP A 45 0.49 0.67 17.64
N PHE A 46 0.00 0.89 16.41
CA PHE A 46 -0.75 2.08 16.02
C PHE A 46 -1.86 1.71 15.02
N PRO A 47 -2.96 1.10 15.50
CA PRO A 47 -4.07 0.75 14.64
C PRO A 47 -4.83 1.98 14.17
N ILE A 48 -5.54 1.84 13.05
CA ILE A 48 -6.40 2.89 12.50
C ILE A 48 -7.60 3.09 13.42
N PRO A 49 -7.87 4.33 13.90
CA PRO A 49 -8.95 4.60 14.85
C PRO A 49 -10.33 4.77 14.17
N ILE A 50 -10.51 4.20 12.97
CA ILE A 50 -11.72 4.34 12.16
C ILE A 50 -12.24 2.95 11.84
N ASP A 51 -13.41 2.64 12.40
CA ASP A 51 -14.07 1.35 12.18
C ASP A 51 -14.49 1.19 10.72
N GLY A 52 -14.29 -0.01 10.17
CA GLY A 52 -14.59 -0.33 8.78
C GLY A 52 -13.60 0.22 7.75
N LEU A 53 -12.50 0.87 8.16
CA LEU A 53 -11.44 1.31 7.27
C LEU A 53 -10.30 0.28 7.21
N TYR A 54 -10.07 -0.29 6.02
CA TYR A 54 -9.01 -1.28 5.77
C TYR A 54 -8.01 -0.80 4.72
N LEU A 55 -6.72 -1.08 4.97
CA LEU A 55 -5.64 -0.75 4.04
C LEU A 55 -5.32 -1.95 3.14
N GLY A 56 -5.53 -1.77 1.83
CA GLY A 56 -5.18 -2.75 0.78
C GLY A 56 -4.18 -2.22 -0.25
N CYS A 57 -3.38 -1.20 0.11
CA CYS A 57 -2.50 -0.52 -0.83
C CYS A 57 -1.10 -1.15 -0.93
N ALA A 58 -0.34 -0.76 -1.96
CA ALA A 58 1.04 -1.18 -2.23
C ALA A 58 2.03 -1.02 -1.05
N GLY A 59 1.75 -0.10 -0.12
CA GLY A 59 2.57 0.13 1.08
C GLY A 59 2.36 -0.92 2.18
N CYS A 60 1.27 -1.67 2.13
CA CYS A 60 0.93 -2.67 3.15
C CYS A 60 1.71 -3.97 2.95
N ASP A 61 1.67 -4.80 3.99
CA ASP A 61 2.36 -6.08 3.99
C ASP A 61 1.86 -7.01 2.87
N GLY A 62 2.77 -7.83 2.35
CA GLY A 62 2.59 -8.54 1.09
C GLY A 62 2.99 -7.74 -0.16
N GLY A 63 3.21 -6.42 -0.01
CA GLY A 63 3.84 -5.62 -1.04
C GLY A 63 2.94 -5.22 -2.22
N PRO A 64 3.44 -4.33 -3.08
CA PRO A 64 2.86 -3.97 -4.35
C PRO A 64 2.96 -5.14 -5.35
N GLY A 65 2.22 -5.06 -6.45
CA GLY A 65 2.30 -6.03 -7.54
C GLY A 65 0.97 -6.73 -7.80
N ILE A 66 0.99 -7.55 -8.85
CA ILE A 66 -0.10 -8.46 -9.25
C ILE A 66 -0.21 -9.64 -8.25
N THR A 67 0.39 -9.52 -7.05
CA THR A 67 0.27 -10.52 -5.99
C THR A 67 -1.11 -10.48 -5.33
N PHE A 68 -1.77 -9.30 -5.35
CA PHE A 68 -3.06 -9.04 -4.73
C PHE A 68 -3.13 -9.29 -3.20
N ILE A 69 -1.98 -9.53 -2.54
CA ILE A 69 -1.92 -9.88 -1.12
C ILE A 69 -2.49 -8.78 -0.22
N PRO A 70 -2.15 -7.48 -0.38
CA PRO A 70 -2.73 -6.43 0.46
C PRO A 70 -4.26 -6.35 0.37
N GLY A 71 -4.80 -6.47 -0.85
CA GLY A 71 -6.24 -6.45 -1.09
C GLY A 71 -6.93 -7.68 -0.51
N TYR A 72 -6.32 -8.87 -0.67
CA TYR A 72 -6.78 -10.11 -0.06
C TYR A 72 -6.84 -9.99 1.47
N ASN A 73 -5.75 -9.55 2.11
CA ASN A 73 -5.69 -9.40 3.56
C ASN A 73 -6.72 -8.39 4.09
N ALA A 74 -6.90 -7.26 3.38
CA ALA A 74 -7.93 -6.27 3.72
C ALA A 74 -9.35 -6.84 3.62
N ALA A 75 -9.63 -7.62 2.59
CA ALA A 75 -10.95 -8.25 2.42
C ALA A 75 -11.24 -9.29 3.51
N TYR A 76 -10.26 -10.12 3.87
CA TYR A 76 -10.41 -11.08 4.97
C TYR A 76 -10.64 -10.38 6.30
N GLN A 77 -9.88 -9.32 6.59
CA GLN A 77 -10.12 -8.54 7.80
C GLN A 77 -11.52 -7.94 7.84
N ALA A 78 -12.03 -7.44 6.70
CA ALA A 78 -13.38 -6.91 6.61
C ALA A 78 -14.47 -7.98 6.82
N LEU A 79 -14.18 -9.24 6.49
CA LEU A 79 -15.08 -10.37 6.75
C LEU A 79 -15.03 -10.80 8.22
N ASP A 80 -13.86 -10.77 8.85
CA ASP A 80 -13.68 -11.11 10.27
C ASP A 80 -14.30 -10.06 11.21
N ASP A 81 -14.30 -8.78 10.80
CA ASP A 81 -14.88 -7.68 11.56
C ASP A 81 -16.40 -7.51 11.33
N ARG A 82 -17.03 -8.38 10.50
CA ARG A 82 -18.47 -8.37 10.18
C ARG A 82 -19.30 -9.23 11.14
#